data_AF-A0AAP4BCJ3-F1
#
_entry.id   AF-A0AAP4BCJ3-F1
#
_cell.length_a   1.000
_cell.length_b   1.000
_cell.length_c   1.000
_cell.angle_alpha   90.00
_cell.angle_beta   90.00
_cell.angle_gamma   90.00
#
_symmetry.space_group_name_H-M   'P 1'
#
loop_
_entity.id
_entity.type
_entity.pdbx_description
1 polymer ?
#
loop_
_entity_poly.entity_id
_entity_poly.type
_entity_poly.pdbx_seq_one_letter_code
_entity_poly.pdbx_strand_id
1 'polypeptide(L)'
;MCNMDCRMCYVRMSRQQQEAICPLRTAQEWLALGEEAKKRGMLYLLLTGGEPFSRPDFREILSGLHRMGFIISINSNGTLIDEEVVEWLKKTPPTRVNLTLYGASNETYVRLCRNPNGFTQVIRAIHLLKEAGITVKLNRSLTPYNARDLEKIIDFAKEEQWMEYTGCTCNFKTYSKSYKRKKRIPNAIENMCIFPDTQEAFVSQAQWDRVQELRKNKRRPTKAQRQRLFSGLLFCPDCGNKLHFATCKSFDGKQDHYVCSSYKSSQCLYPAGRGEFSGGVAAMPPLRSGTVKTRN
;
A
#
# COMPACT_ATOMS: atom_id res chain seq x y z
N MET A 1 4.51 4.63 -27.28
CA MET A 1 5.42 5.61 -26.66
C MET A 1 5.40 5.44 -25.14
N CYS A 2 6.56 5.32 -24.51
CA CYS A 2 6.73 5.17 -23.06
C CYS A 2 8.02 5.90 -22.66
N ASN A 3 8.08 6.42 -21.44
CA ASN A 3 9.29 6.99 -20.85
C ASN A 3 10.25 5.92 -20.28
N MET A 4 9.84 4.65 -20.26
CA MET A 4 10.68 3.50 -19.88
C MET A 4 10.98 2.62 -21.09
N ASP A 5 12.06 1.84 -20.97
CA ASP A 5 12.53 0.92 -22.01
C ASP A 5 12.63 -0.52 -21.47
N CYS A 6 11.49 -1.04 -21.02
CA CYS A 6 11.42 -2.33 -20.34
C CYS A 6 11.78 -3.52 -21.25
N ARG A 7 12.72 -4.37 -20.80
CA ARG A 7 13.17 -5.56 -21.57
C ARG A 7 12.07 -6.55 -21.94
N MET A 8 11.03 -6.65 -21.12
CA MET A 8 9.90 -7.57 -21.32
C MET A 8 8.76 -6.99 -22.15
N CYS A 9 8.81 -5.69 -22.48
CA CYS A 9 7.65 -5.00 -23.05
C CYS A 9 7.40 -5.45 -24.49
N TYR A 10 6.20 -5.98 -24.74
CA TYR A 10 5.78 -6.46 -26.06
C TYR A 10 5.50 -5.32 -27.08
N VAL A 11 5.39 -4.07 -26.62
CA VAL A 11 5.22 -2.85 -27.44
C VAL A 11 6.43 -1.91 -27.33
N ARG A 12 7.62 -2.47 -27.11
CA ARG A 12 8.88 -1.73 -26.97
C ARG A 12 9.31 -1.15 -28.33
N MET A 13 9.00 0.12 -28.55
CA MET A 13 9.35 0.84 -29.78
C MET A 13 9.59 2.33 -29.50
N SER A 14 10.50 2.93 -30.27
CA SER A 14 10.73 4.37 -30.26
C SER A 14 9.56 5.13 -30.90
N ARG A 15 9.50 6.44 -30.67
CA ARG A 15 8.51 7.30 -31.33
C ARG A 15 8.59 7.23 -32.85
N GLN A 16 9.80 7.29 -33.39
CA GLN A 16 10.04 7.20 -34.85
C GLN A 16 9.57 5.85 -35.42
N GLN A 17 9.85 4.74 -34.72
CA GLN A 17 9.39 3.42 -35.13
C GLN A 17 7.86 3.32 -35.13
N GLN A 18 7.21 3.89 -34.12
CA GLN A 18 5.75 3.89 -34.04
C GLN A 18 5.12 4.77 -35.12
N GLU A 19 5.66 5.97 -35.35
CA GLU A 19 5.19 6.89 -36.40
C GLU A 19 5.37 6.29 -37.81
N ALA A 20 6.44 5.52 -38.03
CA ALA A 20 6.67 4.80 -39.29
C ALA A 20 5.66 3.66 -39.54
N ILE A 21 5.13 3.04 -38.48
CA ILE A 21 4.11 1.97 -38.59
C ILE A 21 2.72 2.57 -38.74
N CYS A 22 2.33 3.48 -37.85
CA CYS A 22 1.03 4.13 -37.85
C CYS A 22 1.08 5.38 -36.97
N PRO A 23 0.74 6.58 -37.47
CA PRO A 23 0.73 7.78 -36.65
C PRO A 23 -0.26 7.68 -35.48
N LEU A 24 0.00 8.42 -34.40
CA LEU A 24 -0.93 8.50 -33.29
C LEU A 24 -2.21 9.22 -33.73
N ARG A 25 -3.37 8.59 -33.46
CA ARG A 25 -4.66 9.30 -33.49
C ARG A 25 -4.61 10.52 -32.59
N THR A 26 -5.20 11.62 -33.01
CA THR A 26 -5.41 12.85 -32.25
C THR A 26 -6.41 12.65 -31.11
N ALA A 27 -6.45 13.57 -30.15
CA ALA A 27 -7.46 13.57 -29.09
C ALA A 27 -8.90 13.56 -29.66
N GLN A 28 -9.16 14.34 -30.71
CA GLN A 28 -10.49 14.41 -31.33
C GLN A 28 -10.92 13.06 -31.94
N GLU A 29 -10.02 12.33 -32.59
CA GLU A 29 -10.30 11.00 -33.10
C GLU A 29 -10.55 9.98 -31.96
N TRP A 30 -9.84 10.12 -30.84
CA TRP A 30 -10.12 9.31 -29.63
C TRP A 30 -11.51 9.60 -29.06
N LEU A 31 -11.92 10.87 -29.03
CA LEU A 31 -13.24 11.26 -28.56
C LEU A 31 -14.35 10.79 -29.51
N ALA A 32 -14.13 10.85 -30.82
CA ALA A 32 -15.06 10.29 -31.81
C ALA A 32 -15.26 8.77 -31.61
N LEU A 33 -14.16 8.03 -31.40
CA LEU A 33 -14.22 6.60 -31.04
C LEU A 33 -14.98 6.37 -29.72
N GLY A 34 -14.78 7.26 -28.74
CA GLY A 34 -15.52 7.23 -27.48
C GLY A 34 -17.02 7.36 -27.69
N GLU A 35 -17.47 8.29 -28.54
CA GLU A 35 -18.89 8.45 -28.85
C GLU A 35 -19.48 7.23 -29.58
N GLU A 36 -18.74 6.62 -30.50
CA GLU A 36 -19.16 5.38 -31.15
C GLU A 36 -19.27 4.22 -30.15
N ALA A 37 -18.28 4.07 -29.27
CA ALA A 37 -18.29 3.04 -28.23
C ALA A 37 -19.48 3.23 -27.28
N LYS A 38 -19.77 4.47 -26.89
CA LYS A 38 -20.93 4.83 -26.06
C LYS A 38 -22.25 4.46 -26.74
N LYS A 39 -22.41 4.80 -28.03
CA LYS A 39 -23.61 4.43 -28.82
C LYS A 39 -23.83 2.91 -28.88
N ARG A 40 -22.75 2.13 -28.82
CA ARG A 40 -22.78 0.66 -28.79
C ARG A 40 -22.94 0.06 -27.38
N GLY A 41 -23.12 0.90 -26.35
CA GLY A 41 -23.36 0.45 -24.97
C GLY A 41 -22.10 0.17 -24.15
N MET A 42 -20.92 0.62 -24.58
CA MET A 42 -19.70 0.52 -23.77
C MET A 42 -19.82 1.38 -22.51
N LEU A 43 -19.42 0.82 -21.36
CA LEU A 43 -19.44 1.53 -20.07
C LEU A 43 -18.05 1.68 -19.44
N TYR A 44 -17.17 0.69 -19.60
CA TYR A 44 -15.86 0.64 -18.96
C TYR A 44 -14.74 0.87 -19.97
N LEU A 45 -13.81 1.75 -19.66
CA LEU A 45 -12.61 1.97 -20.46
C LEU A 45 -11.36 1.76 -19.63
N LEU A 46 -10.39 1.05 -20.21
CA LEU A 46 -9.04 0.94 -19.68
C LEU A 46 -8.10 1.73 -20.59
N LEU A 47 -7.62 2.88 -20.11
CA LEU A 47 -6.62 3.68 -20.82
C LEU A 47 -5.23 3.17 -20.47
N THR A 48 -4.43 2.90 -21.49
CA THR A 48 -3.12 2.24 -21.37
C THR A 48 -2.20 2.66 -22.51
N GLY A 49 -0.92 2.25 -22.42
CA GLY A 49 0.05 2.22 -23.51
C GLY A 49 0.80 3.55 -23.75
N GLY A 50 2.04 3.52 -24.24
CA GLY A 50 3.07 2.78 -23.48
C GLY A 50 3.09 3.33 -22.05
N GLU A 51 3.24 4.66 -21.91
CA GLU A 51 2.88 5.38 -20.69
C GLU A 51 1.85 6.49 -21.00
N PRO A 52 0.59 6.40 -20.54
CA PRO A 52 -0.43 7.40 -20.84
C PRO A 52 -0.05 8.83 -20.43
N PHE A 53 0.60 9.00 -19.26
CA PHE A 53 1.01 10.32 -18.79
C PHE A 53 2.16 10.94 -19.60
N SER A 54 2.81 10.20 -20.50
CA SER A 54 3.81 10.73 -21.43
C SER A 54 3.20 11.35 -22.70
N ARG A 55 1.90 11.16 -22.92
CA ARG A 55 1.20 11.63 -24.11
C ARG A 55 0.69 13.07 -23.90
N PRO A 56 1.05 14.04 -24.77
CA PRO A 56 0.75 15.47 -24.54
C PRO A 56 -0.73 15.81 -24.41
N ASP A 57 -1.58 15.20 -25.23
CA ASP A 57 -3.03 15.43 -25.30
C ASP A 57 -3.83 14.46 -24.41
N PHE A 58 -3.17 13.68 -23.54
CA PHE A 58 -3.84 12.71 -22.69
C PHE A 58 -4.86 13.36 -21.73
N ARG A 59 -4.58 14.58 -21.27
CA ARG A 59 -5.49 15.32 -20.38
C ARG A 59 -6.83 15.61 -21.04
N GLU A 60 -6.81 15.97 -22.32
CA GLU A 60 -7.99 16.23 -23.14
C GLU A 60 -8.80 14.95 -23.33
N ILE A 61 -8.12 13.86 -23.70
CA ILE A 61 -8.73 12.54 -23.92
C ILE A 61 -9.44 12.05 -22.65
N LEU A 62 -8.74 12.02 -21.51
CA LEU A 62 -9.32 11.55 -20.25
C LEU A 62 -10.53 12.41 -19.86
N SER A 63 -10.41 13.73 -19.96
CA SER A 63 -11.49 14.66 -19.58
C SER A 63 -12.72 14.51 -20.49
N GLY A 64 -12.51 14.34 -21.79
CA GLY A 64 -13.60 14.16 -22.75
C GLY A 64 -14.32 12.83 -22.53
N LEU A 65 -13.58 11.72 -22.42
CA LEU A 65 -14.17 10.40 -22.14
C LEU A 65 -14.90 10.39 -20.77
N HIS A 66 -14.35 11.04 -19.76
CA HIS A 66 -15.01 11.15 -18.46
C HIS A 66 -16.34 11.92 -18.57
N ARG A 67 -16.40 13.02 -19.34
CA ARG A 67 -17.65 13.77 -19.59
C ARG A 67 -18.70 12.96 -20.35
N MET A 68 -18.27 11.99 -21.17
CA MET A 68 -19.18 11.10 -21.89
C MET A 68 -19.90 10.10 -20.96
N GLY A 69 -19.43 9.92 -19.73
CA GLY A 69 -20.03 9.05 -18.71
C GLY A 69 -19.29 7.71 -18.52
N PHE A 70 -18.12 7.53 -19.13
CA PHE A 70 -17.36 6.28 -19.00
C PHE A 70 -16.79 6.07 -17.59
N ILE A 71 -16.77 4.81 -17.16
CA ILE A 71 -16.07 4.37 -15.95
C ILE A 71 -14.62 4.02 -16.35
N ILE A 72 -13.70 4.94 -16.07
CA ILE A 72 -12.33 4.87 -16.59
C ILE A 72 -11.36 4.32 -15.55
N SER A 73 -10.57 3.33 -15.96
CA SER A 73 -9.35 2.89 -15.25
C SER A 73 -8.11 3.26 -16.08
N ILE A 74 -6.98 3.53 -15.43
CA ILE A 74 -5.71 3.87 -16.10
C ILE A 74 -4.64 2.84 -15.72
N ASN A 75 -3.99 2.22 -16.68
CA ASN A 75 -2.75 1.46 -16.46
C ASN A 75 -1.55 2.39 -16.66
N SER A 76 -0.66 2.48 -15.67
CA SER A 76 0.54 3.31 -15.73
C SER A 76 1.72 2.63 -15.05
N ASN A 77 2.93 2.99 -15.50
CA ASN A 77 4.17 2.67 -14.79
C ASN A 77 4.37 3.57 -13.55
N GLY A 78 3.59 4.64 -13.38
CA GLY A 78 3.57 5.51 -12.21
C GLY A 78 4.66 6.57 -12.13
N THR A 79 5.66 6.53 -13.00
CA THR A 79 6.87 7.36 -12.82
C THR A 79 6.74 8.82 -13.22
N LEU A 80 5.70 9.16 -13.98
CA LEU A 80 5.36 10.53 -14.37
C LEU A 80 4.23 11.12 -13.52
N ILE A 81 3.84 10.47 -12.42
CA ILE A 81 2.77 10.94 -11.54
C ILE A 81 3.41 11.75 -10.40
N ASP A 82 3.23 13.06 -10.46
CA ASP A 82 3.66 14.05 -9.47
C ASP A 82 2.45 14.82 -8.90
N GLU A 83 2.71 15.84 -8.08
CA GLU A 83 1.66 16.65 -7.45
C GLU A 83 0.80 17.35 -8.49
N GLU A 84 1.37 17.80 -9.61
CA GLU A 84 0.63 18.47 -10.68
C GLU A 84 -0.35 17.52 -11.35
N VAL A 85 0.13 16.32 -11.71
CA VAL A 85 -0.69 15.26 -12.30
C VAL A 85 -1.80 14.84 -11.34
N VAL A 86 -1.51 14.70 -10.05
CA VAL A 86 -2.49 14.30 -9.03
C VAL A 86 -3.55 15.39 -8.82
N GLU A 87 -3.14 16.66 -8.78
CA GLU A 87 -4.09 17.78 -8.66
C GLU A 87 -4.98 17.89 -9.90
N TRP A 88 -4.44 17.60 -11.07
CA TRP A 88 -5.24 17.46 -12.29
C TRP A 88 -6.23 16.29 -12.19
N LEU A 89 -5.77 15.09 -11.80
CA LEU A 89 -6.63 13.91 -11.67
C LEU A 89 -7.79 14.13 -10.69
N LYS A 90 -7.63 14.95 -9.64
CA LYS A 90 -8.72 15.27 -8.71
C LYS A 90 -9.92 15.97 -9.39
N LYS A 91 -9.70 16.69 -10.49
CA LYS A 91 -10.76 17.35 -11.27
C LYS A 91 -11.57 16.35 -12.08
N THR A 92 -10.91 15.31 -12.60
CA THR A 92 -11.51 14.24 -13.41
C THR A 92 -11.03 12.88 -12.90
N PRO A 93 -11.50 12.45 -11.71
CA PRO A 93 -10.91 11.30 -11.03
C PRO A 93 -11.24 10.01 -11.79
N PRO A 94 -10.22 9.21 -12.18
CA PRO A 94 -10.47 7.87 -12.67
C PRO A 94 -11.06 7.02 -11.55
N THR A 95 -11.74 5.95 -11.93
CA THR A 95 -12.27 4.97 -10.97
C THR A 95 -11.13 4.30 -10.21
N ARG A 96 -10.03 4.00 -10.89
CA ARG A 96 -8.79 3.52 -10.30
C ARG A 96 -7.59 3.77 -11.22
N VAL A 97 -6.42 3.87 -10.61
CA VAL A 97 -5.14 3.81 -11.30
C VAL A 97 -4.47 2.48 -10.94
N ASN A 98 -4.17 1.69 -11.97
CA ASN A 98 -3.45 0.44 -11.85
C ASN A 98 -1.96 0.74 -12.07
N LEU A 99 -1.17 0.69 -11.01
CA LEU A 99 0.27 0.93 -11.06
C LEU A 99 1.03 -0.39 -11.14
N THR A 100 1.96 -0.48 -12.08
CA THR A 100 2.79 -1.68 -12.20
C THR A 100 4.08 -1.52 -11.39
N LEU A 101 4.23 -2.34 -10.34
CA LEU A 101 5.43 -2.38 -9.53
C LEU A 101 6.38 -3.46 -10.06
N TYR A 102 7.48 -3.04 -10.66
CA TYR A 102 8.41 -3.95 -11.36
C TYR A 102 9.50 -4.54 -10.47
N GLY A 103 9.73 -3.97 -9.28
CA GLY A 103 10.82 -4.32 -8.39
C GLY A 103 10.62 -3.69 -7.02
N ALA A 104 11.45 -4.08 -6.05
CA ALA A 104 11.51 -3.48 -4.72
C ALA A 104 12.71 -2.54 -4.54
N SER A 105 13.42 -2.23 -5.62
CA SER A 105 14.60 -1.36 -5.58
C SER A 105 14.87 -0.69 -6.93
N ASN A 106 15.63 0.41 -6.89
CA ASN A 106 16.04 1.13 -8.09
C ASN A 106 16.97 0.29 -8.98
N GLU A 107 17.79 -0.59 -8.41
CA GLU A 107 18.65 -1.50 -9.17
C GLU A 107 17.83 -2.46 -10.05
N THR A 108 16.69 -2.94 -9.56
CA THR A 108 15.78 -3.76 -10.36
C THR A 108 15.13 -2.95 -11.47
N TYR A 109 14.76 -1.69 -11.22
CA TYR A 109 14.25 -0.79 -12.26
C TYR A 109 15.31 -0.42 -13.30
N VAL A 110 16.59 -0.24 -12.93
CA VAL A 110 17.70 -0.09 -13.89
C VAL A 110 17.80 -1.33 -14.78
N ARG A 111 17.81 -2.51 -14.15
CA ARG A 111 18.01 -3.79 -14.83
C ARG A 111 16.90 -4.12 -15.82
N LEU A 112 15.64 -3.96 -15.39
CA LEU A 112 14.45 -4.34 -16.16
C LEU A 112 13.91 -3.18 -17.03
N CYS A 113 13.76 -1.99 -16.45
CA CYS A 113 13.03 -0.86 -17.04
C CYS A 113 13.93 0.24 -17.63
N ARG A 114 15.25 0.16 -17.40
CA ARG A 114 16.24 1.20 -17.73
C ARG A 114 15.96 2.56 -17.07
N ASN A 115 15.36 2.54 -15.88
CA ASN A 115 15.09 3.75 -15.11
C ASN A 115 15.82 3.71 -13.75
N PRO A 116 16.81 4.59 -13.50
CA PRO A 116 17.59 4.62 -12.26
C PRO A 116 16.80 5.05 -11.02
N ASN A 117 15.69 5.75 -11.20
CA ASN A 117 14.89 6.27 -10.10
C ASN A 117 13.49 5.64 -10.04
N GLY A 118 13.27 4.59 -10.83
CA GLY A 118 11.92 4.09 -11.10
C GLY A 118 11.18 3.63 -9.86
N PHE A 119 11.83 2.91 -8.94
CA PHE A 119 11.18 2.45 -7.71
C PHE A 119 10.76 3.65 -6.85
N THR A 120 11.69 4.58 -6.60
CA THR A 120 11.42 5.79 -5.81
C THR A 120 10.25 6.60 -6.40
N GLN A 121 10.22 6.76 -7.72
CA GLN A 121 9.14 7.48 -8.41
C GLN A 121 7.78 6.78 -8.25
N VAL A 122 7.73 5.45 -8.42
CA VAL A 122 6.47 4.70 -8.27
C VAL A 122 5.95 4.74 -6.84
N ILE A 123 6.82 4.59 -5.83
CA ILE A 123 6.41 4.69 -4.43
C ILE A 123 5.84 6.08 -4.12
N ARG A 124 6.51 7.14 -4.58
CA ARG A 124 5.99 8.50 -4.44
C ARG A 124 4.61 8.65 -5.08
N ALA A 125 4.44 8.16 -6.30
CA ALA A 125 3.15 8.19 -6.99
C ALA A 125 2.03 7.46 -6.24
N ILE A 126 2.33 6.30 -5.67
CA ILE A 126 1.38 5.53 -4.83
C ILE A 126 0.90 6.40 -3.67
N HIS A 127 1.81 7.05 -2.95
CA HIS A 127 1.46 7.89 -1.80
C HIS A 127 0.62 9.10 -2.21
N LEU A 128 1.05 9.83 -3.25
CA LEU A 128 0.31 11.01 -3.73
C LEU A 128 -1.12 10.66 -4.16
N LEU A 129 -1.31 9.54 -4.88
CA LEU A 129 -2.63 9.09 -5.31
C LEU A 129 -3.50 8.67 -4.12
N LYS A 130 -2.93 7.94 -3.15
CA LYS A 130 -3.63 7.54 -1.91
C LYS A 130 -4.07 8.77 -1.12
N GLU A 131 -3.19 9.76 -0.93
CA GLU A 131 -3.47 11.01 -0.21
C GLU A 131 -4.57 11.83 -0.91
N ALA A 132 -4.60 11.83 -2.24
CA ALA A 132 -5.65 12.44 -3.04
C ALA A 132 -6.99 11.69 -3.00
N GLY A 133 -7.05 10.51 -2.38
CA GLY A 133 -8.24 9.65 -2.35
C GLY A 133 -8.56 8.95 -3.68
N ILE A 134 -7.56 8.84 -4.56
CA ILE A 134 -7.66 8.10 -5.83
C ILE A 134 -7.35 6.63 -5.55
N THR A 135 -8.22 5.72 -6.01
CA THR A 135 -8.05 4.29 -5.76
C THR A 135 -6.86 3.76 -6.56
N VAL A 136 -5.89 3.15 -5.87
CA VAL A 136 -4.73 2.51 -6.48
C VAL A 136 -4.87 0.99 -6.41
N LYS A 137 -4.65 0.31 -7.53
CA LYS A 137 -4.44 -1.13 -7.59
C LYS A 137 -2.99 -1.39 -8.02
N LEU A 138 -2.30 -2.32 -7.39
CA LEU A 138 -1.01 -2.77 -7.89
C LEU A 138 -1.16 -3.94 -8.87
N ASN A 139 -0.39 -3.83 -9.95
CA ASN A 139 -0.11 -4.93 -10.87
C ASN A 139 1.37 -5.31 -10.75
N ARG A 140 1.69 -6.55 -11.12
CA ARG A 140 3.06 -7.04 -11.15
C ARG A 140 3.25 -7.98 -12.33
N SER A 141 4.34 -7.78 -13.07
CA SER A 141 4.78 -8.71 -14.11
C SER A 141 6.05 -9.41 -13.65
N LEU A 142 5.98 -10.73 -13.51
CA LEU A 142 7.13 -11.57 -13.16
C LEU A 142 8.01 -11.80 -14.38
N THR A 143 9.32 -11.64 -14.18
CA THR A 143 10.35 -11.88 -15.20
C THR A 143 11.60 -12.44 -14.51
N PRO A 144 12.52 -13.09 -15.26
CA PRO A 144 13.82 -13.48 -14.70
C PRO A 144 14.61 -12.31 -14.09
N TYR A 145 14.36 -11.07 -14.55
CA TYR A 145 15.05 -9.87 -14.08
C TYR A 145 14.53 -9.35 -12.74
N ASN A 146 13.34 -9.73 -12.28
CA ASN A 146 12.74 -9.23 -11.03
C ASN A 146 12.17 -10.33 -10.13
N ALA A 147 12.33 -11.62 -10.50
CA ALA A 147 11.86 -12.73 -9.69
C ALA A 147 12.39 -12.69 -8.25
N ARG A 148 13.65 -12.28 -8.07
CA ARG A 148 14.30 -12.15 -6.75
C ARG A 148 13.68 -11.06 -5.86
N ASP A 149 12.95 -10.12 -6.44
CA ASP A 149 12.30 -9.03 -5.70
C ASP A 149 10.89 -9.42 -5.25
N LEU A 150 10.41 -10.63 -5.58
CA LEU A 150 9.05 -11.06 -5.27
C LEU A 150 8.72 -10.91 -3.79
N GLU A 151 9.54 -11.49 -2.91
CA GLU A 151 9.32 -11.44 -1.47
C GLU A 151 9.29 -9.99 -0.97
N LYS A 152 10.23 -9.16 -1.41
CA LYS A 152 10.31 -7.75 -1.03
C LYS A 152 9.13 -6.92 -1.53
N ILE A 153 8.60 -7.22 -2.72
CA ILE A 153 7.39 -6.57 -3.25
C ILE A 153 6.18 -6.96 -2.40
N ILE A 154 6.08 -8.23 -1.99
CA ILE A 154 5.03 -8.67 -1.07
C ILE A 154 5.18 -7.96 0.27
N ASP A 155 6.39 -7.87 0.82
CA ASP A 155 6.64 -7.22 2.10
C ASP A 155 6.28 -5.74 2.06
N PHE A 156 6.64 -5.04 0.98
CA PHE A 156 6.19 -3.68 0.74
C PHE A 156 4.65 -3.58 0.71
N ALA A 157 3.97 -4.49 0.01
CA ALA A 157 2.51 -4.50 -0.05
C ALA A 157 1.84 -4.78 1.31
N LYS A 158 2.44 -5.65 2.13
CA LYS A 158 2.03 -5.89 3.53
C LYS A 158 2.20 -4.63 4.36
N GLU A 159 3.36 -3.96 4.23
CA GLU A 159 3.65 -2.75 4.97
C GLU A 159 2.67 -1.62 4.64
N GLU A 160 2.24 -1.54 3.39
CA GLU A 160 1.27 -0.59 2.86
C GLU A 160 -0.21 -0.99 3.08
N GLN A 161 -0.46 -2.10 3.81
CA GLN A 161 -1.77 -2.62 4.18
C GLN A 161 -2.70 -2.99 3.00
N TRP A 162 -2.16 -3.48 1.88
CA TRP A 162 -2.99 -4.06 0.82
C TRP A 162 -3.43 -5.49 1.19
N MET A 163 -4.61 -5.60 1.80
CA MET A 163 -5.20 -6.88 2.21
C MET A 163 -5.32 -7.92 1.08
N GLU A 164 -5.40 -7.52 -0.20
CA GLU A 164 -5.54 -8.44 -1.33
C GLU A 164 -4.39 -9.46 -1.47
N TYR A 165 -3.25 -9.21 -0.81
CA TYR A 165 -2.11 -10.12 -0.82
C TYR A 165 -2.23 -11.30 0.16
N THR A 166 -3.28 -11.36 1.00
CA THR A 166 -3.59 -12.54 1.82
C THR A 166 -4.42 -13.61 1.09
N GLY A 167 -4.59 -13.48 -0.23
CA GLY A 167 -5.46 -14.36 -1.01
C GLY A 167 -6.93 -13.91 -1.05
N CYS A 168 -7.27 -12.82 -0.38
CA CYS A 168 -8.62 -12.30 -0.33
C CYS A 168 -8.90 -11.27 -1.45
N THR A 169 -10.15 -11.25 -1.94
CA THR A 169 -10.65 -10.16 -2.77
C THR A 169 -11.38 -9.16 -1.88
N CYS A 170 -10.91 -7.90 -1.82
CA CYS A 170 -11.52 -6.86 -0.99
C CYS A 170 -12.31 -5.86 -1.83
N ASN A 171 -13.64 -5.93 -1.75
CA ASN A 171 -14.56 -4.98 -2.39
C ASN A 171 -15.08 -3.93 -1.39
N PHE A 172 -15.58 -2.80 -1.92
CA PHE A 172 -16.16 -1.69 -1.15
C PHE A 172 -15.21 -1.04 -0.12
N LYS A 173 -13.91 -0.98 -0.44
CA LYS A 173 -12.88 -0.31 0.37
C LYS A 173 -13.19 1.17 0.65
N THR A 174 -13.95 1.81 -0.23
CA THR A 174 -14.37 3.20 -0.09
C THR A 174 -15.83 3.38 -0.51
N TYR A 175 -16.50 4.38 0.08
CA TYR A 175 -17.87 4.76 -0.29
C TYR A 175 -17.98 6.29 -0.41
N SER A 176 -19.05 6.77 -1.03
CA SER A 176 -19.45 8.19 -0.95
C SER A 176 -20.68 8.30 -0.06
N LYS A 177 -20.69 9.24 0.88
CA LYS A 177 -21.83 9.43 1.81
C LYS A 177 -23.12 9.85 1.08
N SER A 178 -22.97 10.50 -0.07
CA SER A 178 -24.08 10.91 -0.93
C SER A 178 -23.54 11.16 -2.34
N TYR A 179 -24.42 11.04 -3.34
CA TYR A 179 -24.08 11.32 -4.73
C TYR A 179 -23.58 12.76 -4.96
N LYS A 180 -23.99 13.71 -4.10
CA LYS A 180 -23.55 15.11 -4.16
C LYS A 180 -22.12 15.31 -3.63
N ARG A 181 -21.61 14.34 -2.86
CA ARG A 181 -20.29 14.43 -2.22
C ARG A 181 -19.28 13.56 -2.97
N LYS A 182 -18.49 14.20 -3.84
CA LYS A 182 -17.49 13.54 -4.69
C LYS A 182 -16.30 12.93 -3.94
N LYS A 183 -16.13 13.25 -2.64
CA LYS A 183 -15.05 12.70 -1.81
C LYS A 183 -15.34 11.25 -1.45
N ARG A 184 -14.43 10.34 -1.82
CA ARG A 184 -14.42 8.94 -1.37
C ARG A 184 -13.94 8.88 0.08
N ILE A 185 -14.67 8.15 0.92
CA ILE A 185 -14.36 7.95 2.34
C ILE A 185 -13.94 6.49 2.52
N PRO A 186 -12.84 6.20 3.25
CA PRO A 186 -12.47 4.84 3.62
C PRO A 186 -13.61 4.16 4.36
N ASN A 187 -13.92 2.93 3.96
CA ASN A 187 -14.97 2.16 4.61
C ASN A 187 -14.42 1.44 5.85
N ALA A 188 -15.26 1.22 6.85
CA ALA A 188 -14.90 0.36 7.99
C ALA A 188 -14.78 -1.08 7.51
N ILE A 189 -13.92 -1.89 8.15
CA ILE A 189 -13.67 -3.29 7.74
C ILE A 189 -14.97 -4.11 7.72
N GLU A 190 -15.85 -3.90 8.70
CA GLU A 190 -17.18 -4.53 8.78
C GLU A 190 -18.11 -4.24 7.59
N ASN A 191 -17.88 -3.12 6.89
CA ASN A 191 -18.66 -2.69 5.73
C ASN A 191 -17.94 -3.00 4.41
N MET A 192 -16.76 -3.62 4.47
CA MET A 192 -16.04 -4.13 3.31
C MET A 192 -16.50 -5.55 3.02
N CYS A 193 -16.75 -5.87 1.74
CA CYS A 193 -16.93 -7.26 1.36
C CYS A 193 -15.55 -7.88 1.15
N ILE A 194 -15.09 -8.63 2.13
CA ILE A 194 -13.82 -9.36 2.09
C ILE A 194 -14.16 -10.82 1.79
N PHE A 195 -13.79 -11.28 0.61
CA PHE A 195 -13.94 -12.67 0.20
C PHE A 195 -12.60 -13.37 0.44
N PRO A 196 -12.45 -14.17 1.51
CA PRO A 196 -11.22 -14.92 1.76
C PRO A 196 -11.01 -15.98 0.68
N ASP A 197 -9.75 -16.39 0.51
CA ASP A 197 -9.35 -17.57 -0.30
C ASP A 197 -9.80 -17.58 -1.77
N THR A 198 -10.05 -16.40 -2.36
CA THR A 198 -10.31 -16.25 -3.80
C THR A 198 -9.12 -16.63 -4.69
N GLN A 199 -7.92 -16.60 -4.11
CA GLN A 199 -6.67 -17.02 -4.73
C GLN A 199 -5.76 -17.59 -3.65
N GLU A 200 -4.81 -18.45 -4.02
CA GLU A 200 -3.88 -19.06 -3.08
C GLU A 200 -3.20 -17.99 -2.21
N ALA A 201 -3.36 -18.13 -0.90
CA ALA A 201 -2.86 -17.16 0.06
C ALA A 201 -1.34 -17.25 0.14
N PHE A 202 -0.65 -16.24 -0.38
CA PHE A 202 0.80 -16.12 -0.26
C PHE A 202 1.27 -15.98 1.21
N VAL A 203 0.36 -15.58 2.11
CA VAL A 203 0.62 -15.36 3.53
C VAL A 203 -0.57 -15.90 4.30
N SER A 204 -0.29 -16.69 5.34
CA SER A 204 -1.36 -17.19 6.21
C SER A 204 -2.05 -16.03 6.95
N GLN A 205 -3.36 -16.14 7.15
CA GLN A 205 -4.12 -15.16 7.94
C GLN A 205 -3.52 -14.94 9.35
N ALA A 206 -2.98 -16.00 9.96
CA ALA A 206 -2.31 -15.94 11.26
C ALA A 206 -1.06 -15.03 11.26
N GLN A 207 -0.24 -15.11 10.21
CA GLN A 207 0.92 -14.22 10.06
C GLN A 207 0.49 -12.76 9.86
N TRP A 208 -0.59 -12.54 9.09
CA TRP A 208 -1.15 -11.20 8.88
C TRP A 208 -1.65 -10.57 10.18
N ASP A 209 -2.48 -11.29 10.94
CA ASP A 209 -3.05 -10.81 12.20
C ASP A 209 -1.96 -10.48 13.21
N ARG A 210 -0.89 -11.29 13.24
CA ARG A 210 0.27 -11.06 14.11
C ARG A 210 0.98 -9.75 13.79
N VAL A 211 1.17 -9.42 12.51
CA VAL A 211 1.79 -8.16 12.10
C VAL A 211 0.90 -6.96 12.46
N GLN A 212 -0.42 -7.06 12.26
CA GLN A 212 -1.36 -6.00 12.66
C GLN A 212 -1.34 -5.78 14.18
N GLU A 213 -1.28 -6.85 14.97
CA GLU A 213 -1.14 -6.78 16.42
C GLU A 213 0.16 -6.08 16.84
N LEU A 214 1.29 -6.43 16.23
CA LEU A 214 2.59 -5.80 16.51
C LEU A 214 2.57 -4.29 16.17
N ARG A 215 1.90 -3.90 15.07
CA ARG A 215 1.79 -2.50 14.63
C ARG A 215 0.88 -1.64 15.50
N LYS A 216 -0.16 -2.21 16.15
CA LYS A 216 -0.98 -1.50 17.15
C LYS A 216 -0.12 -0.96 18.31
N ASN A 217 0.98 -1.62 18.62
CA ASN A 217 1.94 -1.18 19.62
C ASN A 217 2.98 -0.21 19.02
N LYS A 218 2.52 0.95 18.53
CA LYS A 218 3.40 2.04 18.04
C LYS A 218 4.45 2.40 19.11
N ARG A 219 5.72 2.23 18.78
CA ARG A 219 6.85 2.60 19.65
C ARG A 219 7.00 4.13 19.64
N ARG A 220 6.63 4.80 20.73
CA ARG A 220 6.86 6.25 20.89
C ARG A 220 8.30 6.49 21.35
N PRO A 221 9.09 7.34 20.69
CA PRO A 221 10.43 7.70 21.18
C PRO A 221 10.32 8.40 22.53
N THR A 222 11.13 7.98 23.51
CA THR A 222 11.22 8.61 24.83
C THR A 222 12.17 9.81 24.80
N LYS A 223 11.93 10.82 25.66
CA LYS A 223 12.73 12.06 25.78
C LYS A 223 14.22 11.83 26.08
N ALA A 224 14.60 10.64 26.55
CA ALA A 224 15.98 10.27 26.85
C ALA A 224 16.77 9.78 25.62
N GLN A 225 16.18 9.75 24.41
CA GLN A 225 16.76 9.26 23.15
C GLN A 225 17.35 7.84 23.15
N ARG A 226 17.32 7.11 24.28
CA ARG A 226 17.71 5.71 24.38
C ARG A 226 16.53 4.81 24.02
N GLN A 227 16.66 4.09 22.91
CA GLN A 227 15.66 3.11 22.42
C GLN A 227 15.94 1.72 23.01
N ARG A 228 14.89 0.96 23.34
CA ARG A 228 15.03 -0.41 23.89
C ARG A 228 14.23 -1.46 23.13
N LEU A 229 14.87 -2.63 22.98
CA LEU A 229 14.49 -3.75 22.11
C LEU A 229 13.09 -4.32 22.40
N PHE A 230 12.70 -4.39 23.68
CA PHE A 230 11.45 -5.05 24.12
C PHE A 230 10.34 -4.09 24.59
N SER A 231 10.49 -2.79 24.31
CA SER A 231 9.45 -1.80 24.68
C SER A 231 8.13 -2.07 23.96
N GLY A 232 7.05 -2.29 24.71
CA GLY A 232 5.73 -2.62 24.19
C GLY A 232 5.50 -4.10 23.86
N LEU A 233 6.48 -4.97 24.13
CA LEU A 233 6.38 -6.43 23.91
C LEU A 233 6.29 -7.24 25.22
N LEU A 234 6.71 -6.65 26.35
CA LEU A 234 6.74 -7.32 27.64
C LEU A 234 5.46 -7.07 28.44
N PHE A 235 4.95 -8.13 29.06
CA PHE A 235 3.79 -8.09 29.95
C PHE A 235 4.18 -8.61 31.34
N CYS A 236 3.55 -8.06 32.36
CA CYS A 236 3.76 -8.47 33.74
C CYS A 236 3.16 -9.87 33.94
N PRO A 237 3.92 -10.83 34.50
CA PRO A 237 3.42 -12.19 34.71
C PRO A 237 2.26 -12.24 35.72
N ASP A 238 2.26 -11.33 36.70
CA ASP A 238 1.28 -11.39 37.80
C ASP A 238 -0.08 -10.77 37.41
N CYS A 239 -0.08 -9.64 36.70
CA CYS A 239 -1.32 -8.90 36.39
C CYS A 239 -1.65 -8.80 34.90
N GLY A 240 -0.79 -9.32 34.01
CA GLY A 240 -0.98 -9.25 32.56
C GLY A 240 -0.90 -7.85 31.95
N ASN A 241 -0.65 -6.82 32.76
CA ASN A 241 -0.50 -5.44 32.27
C ASN A 241 0.88 -5.20 31.64
N LYS A 242 0.95 -4.18 30.77
CA LYS A 242 2.19 -3.88 30.02
C LYS A 242 3.32 -3.45 30.95
N LEU A 243 4.52 -3.92 30.66
CA LEU A 243 5.74 -3.43 31.30
C LEU A 243 6.23 -2.17 30.57
N HIS A 244 6.41 -1.09 31.31
CA HIS A 244 6.99 0.16 30.83
C HIS A 244 8.47 0.19 31.10
N PHE A 245 9.22 0.70 30.13
CA PHE A 245 10.64 0.87 30.27
C PHE A 245 10.96 2.16 31.03
N ALA A 246 11.51 2.04 32.24
CA ALA A 246 11.84 3.15 33.12
C ALA A 246 13.27 3.63 32.88
N THR A 247 13.41 4.84 32.31
CA THR A 247 14.69 5.51 32.06
C THR A 247 14.55 7.02 32.24
N CYS A 248 15.62 7.70 32.63
CA CYS A 248 15.70 9.16 32.66
C CYS A 248 17.11 9.64 32.26
N LYS A 249 17.26 10.95 32.00
CA LYS A 249 18.54 11.53 31.56
C LYS A 249 19.67 11.36 32.58
N SER A 250 19.34 11.24 33.87
CA SER A 250 20.31 11.07 34.96
C SER A 250 20.72 9.62 35.22
N PHE A 251 20.12 8.63 34.53
CA PHE A 251 20.50 7.23 34.69
C PHE A 251 21.72 6.87 33.85
N ASP A 252 22.65 6.11 34.42
CA ASP A 252 23.86 5.61 33.74
C ASP A 252 23.60 4.34 32.89
N GLY A 253 22.36 4.14 32.40
CA GLY A 253 21.99 3.00 31.55
C GLY A 253 21.93 1.63 32.25
N LYS A 254 22.75 1.40 33.29
CA LYS A 254 22.71 0.24 34.20
C LYS A 254 21.53 0.28 35.17
N GLN A 255 20.98 1.47 35.42
CA GLN A 255 19.84 1.71 36.31
C GLN A 255 18.49 1.59 35.60
N ASP A 256 18.52 1.39 34.29
CA ASP A 256 17.35 1.28 33.45
C ASP A 256 16.69 -0.11 33.57
N HIS A 257 15.41 -0.15 33.89
CA HIS A 257 14.68 -1.40 34.17
C HIS A 257 13.25 -1.35 33.61
N TYR A 258 12.57 -2.50 33.62
CA TYR A 258 11.16 -2.59 33.24
C TYR A 258 10.27 -2.59 34.48
N VAL A 259 9.22 -1.77 34.48
CA VAL A 259 8.29 -1.60 35.60
C VAL A 259 6.87 -1.84 35.11
N CYS A 260 6.06 -2.57 35.88
CA CYS A 260 4.65 -2.79 35.57
C CYS A 260 3.89 -1.45 35.57
N SER A 261 3.03 -1.22 34.57
CA SER A 261 2.18 -0.02 34.51
C SER A 261 1.30 0.16 35.74
N SER A 262 0.88 -0.94 36.36
CA SER A 262 0.00 -0.96 37.53
C SER A 262 0.75 -1.00 38.87
N TYR A 263 2.09 -0.93 38.84
CA TYR A 263 2.90 -0.85 40.05
C TYR A 263 2.61 0.44 40.85
N LYS A 264 2.49 1.57 40.15
CA LYS A 264 2.22 2.87 40.79
C LYS A 264 0.81 3.00 41.37
N SER A 265 -0.15 2.21 40.89
CA SER A 265 -1.52 2.18 41.41
C SER A 265 -1.69 1.16 42.55
N SER A 266 -0.60 0.55 43.03
CA SER A 266 -0.60 -0.51 44.05
C SER A 266 -1.48 -1.72 43.72
N GLN A 267 -1.83 -1.88 42.44
CA GLN A 267 -2.67 -2.99 41.94
C GLN A 267 -1.84 -4.22 41.53
N CYS A 268 -0.51 -4.13 41.62
CA CYS A 268 0.39 -5.23 41.32
C CYS A 268 1.67 -5.11 42.17
N LEU A 269 2.03 -6.19 42.87
CA LEU A 269 3.20 -6.26 43.75
C LEU A 269 4.49 -6.68 43.04
N TYR A 270 4.47 -6.89 41.71
CA TYR A 270 5.66 -7.23 40.94
C TYR A 270 6.74 -6.16 41.15
N PRO A 271 7.85 -6.44 41.86
CA PRO A 271 8.73 -5.39 42.33
C PRO A 271 9.50 -4.78 41.16
N ALA A 272 9.69 -3.46 41.23
CA ALA A 272 10.74 -2.76 40.51
C ALA A 272 12.11 -3.20 41.06
N GLY A 273 12.59 -4.37 40.64
CA GLY A 273 13.87 -4.92 41.06
C GLY A 273 15.04 -4.04 40.59
N ARG A 274 15.66 -3.33 41.54
CA ARG A 274 17.08 -2.99 41.46
C ARG A 274 17.85 -4.27 41.77
N GLY A 275 18.52 -4.86 40.78
CA GLY A 275 19.40 -6.01 40.96
C GLY A 275 19.02 -7.21 40.07
N GLU A 276 19.94 -7.56 39.17
CA GLU A 276 20.12 -8.82 38.44
C GLU A 276 18.87 -9.55 37.90
N PHE A 277 18.77 -9.62 36.56
CA PHE A 277 17.95 -10.59 35.84
C PHE A 277 18.51 -12.01 36.08
N SER A 278 18.27 -12.58 37.26
CA SER A 278 18.44 -14.01 37.51
C SER A 278 17.08 -14.71 37.39
N GLY A 279 16.87 -15.39 36.26
CA GLY A 279 16.01 -16.57 36.16
C GLY A 279 14.49 -16.41 35.99
N GLY A 280 13.89 -15.24 36.20
CA GLY A 280 12.44 -15.04 35.99
C GLY A 280 12.09 -14.69 34.54
N VAL A 281 11.68 -15.67 33.73
CA VAL A 281 11.31 -15.46 32.31
C VAL A 281 10.06 -14.57 32.22
N ALA A 282 10.21 -13.36 31.67
CA ALA A 282 9.06 -12.55 31.25
C ALA A 282 8.25 -13.34 30.20
N ALA A 283 6.97 -13.59 30.48
CA ALA A 283 6.14 -14.37 29.57
C ALA A 283 5.90 -13.61 28.25
N MET A 284 6.20 -14.27 27.13
CA MET A 284 5.58 -13.91 25.85
C MET A 284 4.07 -14.13 25.96
N PRO A 285 3.24 -13.33 25.29
CA PRO A 285 1.79 -13.44 25.40
C PRO A 285 1.36 -14.88 25.12
N PRO A 286 0.50 -15.49 25.97
CA PRO A 286 -0.05 -16.79 25.66
C PRO A 286 -0.81 -16.70 24.34
N LEU A 287 -0.63 -17.71 23.48
CA LEU A 287 -1.49 -17.93 22.33
C LEU A 287 -2.92 -17.96 22.84
N ARG A 288 -3.70 -16.89 22.59
CA ARG A 288 -5.14 -16.98 22.78
C ARG A 288 -5.62 -18.00 21.75
N SER A 289 -5.88 -19.22 22.19
CA SER A 289 -6.68 -20.17 21.44
C SER A 289 -8.03 -19.50 21.21
N GLY A 290 -8.18 -18.90 20.03
CA GLY A 290 -9.45 -18.40 19.56
C GLY A 290 -10.34 -19.59 19.29
N THR A 291 -10.97 -20.14 20.34
CA THR A 291 -12.18 -20.93 20.16
C THR A 291 -13.20 -20.00 19.53
N VAL A 292 -13.40 -20.20 18.23
CA VAL A 292 -14.53 -19.68 17.47
C VAL A 292 -15.79 -20.11 18.22
N LYS A 293 -16.41 -19.18 18.96
CA LYS A 293 -17.79 -19.36 19.40
C LYS A 293 -18.65 -19.19 18.15
N THR A 294 -18.97 -20.30 17.49
CA THR A 294 -20.10 -20.37 16.58
C THR A 294 -21.35 -20.07 17.40
N ARG A 295 -22.00 -18.93 17.13
CA ARG A 295 -23.38 -18.72 17.56
C ARG A 295 -24.26 -19.43 16.55
N ASN A 296 -25.06 -20.38 17.05
CA ASN A 296 -26.31 -20.79 16.41
C ASN A 296 -27.28 -19.60 16.34
#